data_AF-A0A402C5M9-F1
#
_entry.id   AF-A0A402C5M9-F1
#
_cell.length_a   1.000
_cell.length_b   1.000
_cell.length_c   1.000
_cell.angle_alpha   90.00
_cell.angle_beta   90.00
_cell.angle_gamma   90.00
#
_symmetry.space_group_name_H-M   'P 1'
#
loop_
_entity.id
_entity.type
_entity.pdbx_description
1 polymer ?
#
loop_
_entity_poly.entity_id
_entity_poly.type
_entity_poly.pdbx_seq_one_letter_code
_entity_poly.pdbx_strand_id
1 'polypeptide(L)'
;MTLLTLGLAEQFRAQIAANCLWPQTLIATAAVQNVVAGDDGMRAARRPEIMADAAMWLLDQDVASTTGECHIDADVLRRAGVTDLSAYASVEGTQESDLELDLFVDTF
;
A
#
# COMPACT_ATOMS: atom_id res chain seq x y z
N MET A 1 1.92 -14.29 -0.09
CA MET A 1 3.05 -13.59 0.56
C MET A 1 2.86 -13.45 2.07
N THR A 2 1.65 -13.22 2.54
CA THR A 2 1.31 -13.08 3.98
C THR A 2 1.83 -14.21 4.87
N LEU A 3 1.49 -15.46 4.56
CA LEU A 3 1.88 -16.62 5.40
C LEU A 3 3.40 -16.74 5.60
N LEU A 4 4.18 -16.53 4.52
CA LEU A 4 5.64 -16.58 4.60
C LEU A 4 6.18 -15.45 5.47
N THR A 5 5.67 -14.23 5.29
CA THR A 5 6.10 -13.04 6.02
C THR A 5 5.85 -13.18 7.52
N LEU A 6 4.67 -13.67 7.92
CA LEU A 6 4.34 -13.91 9.32
C LEU A 6 5.24 -14.98 9.95
N GLY A 7 5.57 -16.05 9.21
CA GLY A 7 6.53 -17.05 9.67
C GLY A 7 7.93 -16.47 9.89
N LEU A 8 8.41 -15.62 8.97
CA LEU A 8 9.70 -14.95 9.10
C LEU A 8 9.73 -13.96 10.27
N ALA A 9 8.64 -13.23 10.51
CA ALA A 9 8.50 -12.30 11.63
C ALA A 9 8.71 -13.02 12.98
N GLU A 10 8.14 -14.21 13.14
CA GLU A 10 8.33 -15.03 14.34
C GLU A 10 9.74 -15.63 14.41
N GLN A 11 10.26 -16.15 13.29
CA GLN A 11 11.58 -16.78 13.24
C GLN A 11 12.71 -15.80 13.62
N PHE A 12 12.58 -14.53 13.23
CA PHE A 12 13.61 -13.49 13.44
C PHE A 12 13.16 -12.39 14.42
N ARG A 13 12.27 -12.72 15.35
CA ARG A 13 11.72 -11.77 16.33
C ARG A 13 12.83 -10.94 17.00
N ALA A 14 12.62 -9.62 17.04
CA ALA A 14 13.54 -8.61 17.57
C ALA A 14 14.94 -8.54 16.91
N GLN A 15 15.13 -9.21 15.76
CA GLN A 15 16.36 -9.16 14.96
C GLN A 15 16.10 -8.59 13.57
N ILE A 16 15.01 -9.03 12.93
CA ILE A 16 14.57 -8.56 11.62
C ILE A 16 13.06 -8.33 11.68
N ALA A 17 12.62 -7.14 11.29
CA ALA A 17 11.21 -6.87 11.07
C ALA A 17 10.76 -7.42 9.71
N ALA A 18 9.68 -8.19 9.69
CA ALA A 18 9.06 -8.70 8.48
C ALA A 18 7.58 -8.35 8.47
N ASN A 19 7.16 -7.52 7.51
CA ASN A 19 5.79 -7.03 7.38
C ASN A 19 5.32 -7.11 5.93
N CYS A 20 4.02 -7.21 5.73
CA CYS A 20 3.39 -7.02 4.43
C CYS A 20 2.96 -5.56 4.27
N LEU A 21 3.09 -5.04 3.05
CA LEU A 21 2.49 -3.77 2.63
C LEU A 21 1.70 -4.03 1.35
N TRP A 22 0.45 -3.55 1.33
CA TRP A 22 -0.48 -3.72 0.22
C TRP A 22 -1.16 -2.38 -0.10
N PRO A 23 -1.44 -2.07 -1.37
CA PRO A 23 -2.12 -0.84 -1.71
C PRO A 23 -3.61 -0.94 -1.42
N GLN A 24 -4.22 0.16 -0.99
CA GLN A 24 -5.68 0.24 -0.82
C GLN A 24 -6.41 0.16 -2.17
N THR A 25 -5.83 0.77 -3.19
CA THR A 25 -6.39 0.95 -4.53
C THR A 25 -5.46 0.39 -5.59
N LEU A 26 -5.93 0.24 -6.83
CA LEU A 26 -5.04 -0.04 -7.96
C LEU A 26 -3.87 0.97 -8.01
N ILE A 27 -2.71 0.49 -8.46
CA ILE A 27 -1.51 1.31 -8.64
C ILE A 27 -1.17 1.44 -10.12
N ALA A 28 -1.07 2.67 -10.62
CA ALA A 28 -0.82 3.01 -12.01
C ALA A 28 0.58 2.60 -12.48
N THR A 29 0.73 1.31 -12.79
CA THR A 29 1.95 0.71 -13.33
C THR A 29 1.70 0.15 -14.72
N ALA A 30 2.77 -0.14 -15.46
CA ALA A 30 2.66 -0.81 -16.75
C ALA A 30 1.95 -2.17 -16.66
N ALA A 31 1.99 -2.85 -15.52
CA ALA A 31 1.25 -4.10 -15.31
C ALA A 31 -0.27 -3.85 -15.26
N VAL A 32 -0.70 -2.81 -14.52
CA VAL A 32 -2.12 -2.43 -14.48
C VAL A 32 -2.61 -2.01 -15.86
N GLN A 33 -1.82 -1.19 -16.57
CA GLN A 33 -2.17 -0.75 -17.92
C GLN A 33 -2.27 -1.92 -18.92
N ASN A 34 -1.31 -2.84 -18.90
CA ASN A 34 -1.22 -3.86 -19.95
C ASN A 34 -1.96 -5.17 -19.64
N VAL A 35 -2.23 -5.47 -18.37
CA VAL A 35 -2.67 -6.81 -17.95
C VAL A 35 -3.92 -6.79 -17.09
N VAL A 36 -4.09 -5.81 -16.20
CA VAL A 36 -5.14 -5.88 -15.16
C VAL A 36 -6.39 -5.12 -15.57
N ALA A 37 -6.28 -3.84 -15.96
CA ALA A 37 -7.44 -2.95 -16.01
C ALA A 37 -7.41 -1.88 -17.12
N GLY A 38 -6.36 -1.85 -17.96
CA GLY A 38 -6.33 -0.94 -19.13
C GLY A 38 -6.31 0.54 -18.74
N ASP A 39 -6.73 1.40 -19.67
CA ASP A 39 -6.70 2.86 -19.48
C ASP A 39 -7.71 3.34 -18.42
N ASP A 40 -8.86 2.67 -18.29
CA ASP A 40 -9.86 3.02 -17.28
C ASP A 40 -9.33 2.73 -15.87
N GLY A 41 -8.70 1.56 -15.67
CA GLY A 41 -8.04 1.24 -14.40
C GLY A 41 -6.87 2.17 -14.07
N MET A 42 -6.12 2.65 -15.07
CA MET A 42 -5.07 3.65 -14.85
C MET A 42 -5.63 4.98 -14.34
N ARG A 43 -6.82 5.39 -14.80
CA ARG A 43 -7.48 6.62 -14.35
C ARG A 43 -8.09 6.49 -12.95
N ALA A 44 -8.52 5.28 -12.59
CA ALA A 44 -9.05 4.92 -11.27
C ALA A 44 -7.96 4.48 -10.27
N ALA A 45 -6.69 4.56 -10.63
CA ALA A 45 -5.57 4.13 -9.79
C ALA A 45 -4.86 5.31 -9.10
N ARG A 46 -4.11 4.99 -8.04
CA ARG A 46 -3.12 5.89 -7.45
C ARG A 46 -1.74 5.68 -8.07
N ARG A 47 -0.90 6.72 -8.01
CA ARG A 47 0.47 6.66 -8.48
C ARG A 47 1.34 5.81 -7.55
N PRO A 48 2.42 5.18 -8.05
CA PRO A 48 3.28 4.31 -7.26
C PRO A 48 3.92 4.96 -6.02
N GLU A 49 4.03 6.30 -5.98
CA GLU A 49 4.67 7.00 -4.86
C GLU A 49 3.94 6.76 -3.52
N ILE A 50 2.64 6.46 -3.52
CA ILE A 50 1.92 6.17 -2.28
C ILE A 50 2.49 4.93 -1.56
N MET A 51 2.80 3.89 -2.33
CA MET A 51 3.43 2.67 -1.83
C MET A 51 4.89 2.92 -1.43
N ALA A 52 5.59 3.77 -2.18
CA ALA A 52 6.97 4.15 -1.87
C ALA A 52 7.06 4.88 -0.52
N ASP A 53 6.22 5.88 -0.30
CA ASP A 53 6.23 6.68 0.92
C ASP A 53 5.75 5.86 2.13
N ALA A 54 4.75 4.99 1.94
CA ALA A 54 4.34 4.04 2.98
C ALA A 54 5.46 3.05 3.34
N ALA A 55 6.19 2.53 2.35
CA ALA A 55 7.33 1.65 2.59
C ALA A 55 8.47 2.39 3.32
N MET A 56 8.79 3.62 2.91
CA MET A 56 9.80 4.45 3.56
C MET A 56 9.48 4.69 5.04
N TRP A 57 8.22 4.98 5.36
CA TRP A 57 7.80 5.13 6.75
C TRP A 57 7.97 3.83 7.54
N LEU A 58 7.55 2.68 6.99
CA LEU A 58 7.69 1.37 7.65
C LEU A 58 9.16 0.99 7.89
N LEU A 59 10.05 1.31 6.96
CA LEU A 59 11.48 1.04 7.07
C LEU A 59 12.18 1.88 8.15
N ASP A 60 11.59 3.02 8.54
CA ASP A 60 12.09 3.88 9.62
C ASP A 60 11.59 3.44 11.02
N GLN A 61 10.68 2.46 11.10
CA GLN A 61 10.15 1.98 12.37
C GLN A 61 11.12 1.03 13.09
N ASP A 62 11.01 0.98 14.41
CA ASP A 62 11.83 0.09 15.23
C ASP A 62 11.49 -1.39 14.97
N VAL A 63 12.54 -2.19 14.78
CA VAL A 63 12.43 -3.60 14.40
C VAL A 63 11.79 -4.48 15.48
N ALA A 64 11.80 -4.06 16.74
CA ALA A 64 11.19 -4.79 17.84
C ALA A 64 9.70 -4.45 18.01
N SER A 65 9.26 -3.26 17.58
CA SER A 65 7.86 -2.83 17.71
C SER A 65 7.01 -3.08 16.47
N THR A 66 7.61 -3.22 15.29
CA THR A 66 6.85 -3.26 14.02
C THR A 66 7.27 -4.48 13.19
N THR A 67 6.73 -5.65 13.53
CA THR A 67 6.99 -6.93 12.83
C THR A 67 5.77 -7.84 12.90
N GLY A 68 5.53 -8.64 11.85
CA GLY A 68 4.39 -9.56 11.78
C GLY A 68 3.05 -8.89 11.45
N GLU A 69 3.08 -7.69 10.86
CA GLU A 69 1.88 -6.92 10.51
C GLU A 69 1.60 -6.93 9.00
N CYS A 70 0.34 -6.69 8.64
CA CYS A 70 -0.11 -6.50 7.27
C CYS A 70 -0.70 -5.09 7.14
N HIS A 71 0.01 -4.23 6.41
CA HIS A 71 -0.31 -2.82 6.30
C HIS A 71 -1.00 -2.49 4.98
N ILE A 72 -1.90 -1.50 5.04
CA ILE A 72 -2.44 -0.78 3.89
C ILE A 72 -1.72 0.56 3.79
N ASP A 73 -1.24 0.90 2.58
CA ASP A 73 -0.49 2.14 2.30
C ASP A 73 -1.18 3.41 2.82
N ALA A 74 -2.47 3.58 2.56
CA ALA A 74 -3.26 4.71 2.99
C ALA A 74 -3.32 4.83 4.52
N ASP A 75 -3.42 3.70 5.23
CA ASP A 75 -3.44 3.69 6.70
C ASP A 75 -2.07 3.98 7.29
N VAL A 76 -1.00 3.49 6.66
CA VAL A 76 0.38 3.83 7.02
C VAL A 76 0.61 5.33 6.89
N LEU A 77 0.22 5.91 5.76
CA LEU A 77 0.39 7.34 5.52
C LEU A 77 -0.46 8.20 6.47
N ARG A 78 -1.69 7.76 6.80
CA ARG A 78 -2.49 8.42 7.84
C ARG A 78 -1.81 8.36 9.21
N ARG A 79 -1.21 7.23 9.59
CA ARG A 79 -0.40 7.11 10.82
C ARG A 79 0.83 8.01 10.78
N ALA A 80 1.43 8.20 9.61
CA ALA A 80 2.53 9.14 9.38
C ALA A 80 2.08 10.63 9.39
N GLY A 81 0.79 10.91 9.54
CA GLY A 81 0.24 12.27 9.58
C GLY A 81 -0.19 12.83 8.23
N VAL A 82 -0.12 12.04 7.16
CA VAL A 82 -0.61 12.43 5.82
C VAL A 82 -2.10 12.12 5.72
N THR A 83 -2.93 13.15 5.80
CA THR A 83 -4.40 13.02 5.77
C THR A 83 -5.01 13.25 4.40
N ASP A 84 -4.34 14.03 3.55
CA ASP A 84 -4.76 14.27 2.16
C ASP A 84 -3.98 13.35 1.22
N LEU A 85 -4.67 12.35 0.68
CA LEU A 85 -4.11 11.38 -0.26
C LEU A 85 -4.41 11.72 -1.72
N SER A 86 -5.10 12.83 -1.99
CA SER A 86 -5.48 13.24 -3.36
C SER A 86 -4.27 13.49 -4.26
N ALA A 87 -3.14 13.90 -3.68
CA ALA A 87 -1.88 14.10 -4.39
C ALA A 87 -1.31 12.82 -5.01
N TYR A 88 -1.77 11.64 -4.56
CA TYR A 88 -1.41 10.35 -5.13
C TYR A 88 -2.37 9.87 -6.21
N ALA A 89 -3.44 10.60 -6.56
CA ALA A 89 -4.27 10.23 -7.69
C ALA A 89 -3.46 10.26 -9.00
N SER A 90 -3.66 9.27 -9.87
CA SER A 90 -2.95 9.23 -11.16
C SER A 90 -3.45 10.29 -12.14
N VAL A 91 -4.70 10.73 -11.97
CA VAL A 91 -5.29 11.85 -12.67
C VAL A 91 -5.66 12.90 -11.62
N GLU A 92 -5.22 14.14 -11.84
CA GLU A 92 -5.50 15.25 -10.94
C GLU A 92 -7.02 15.52 -10.87
N GLY A 93 -7.54 15.67 -9.66
CA GLY A 93 -8.96 15.94 -9.41
C GLY A 93 -9.87 14.71 -9.34
N THR A 94 -9.34 13.49 -9.50
CA THR A 94 -10.09 12.24 -9.26
C THR A 94 -10.62 12.20 -7.83
N GLN A 95 -11.90 11.89 -7.65
CA GLN A 95 -12.51 11.75 -6.33
C GLN A 95 -12.19 10.40 -5.71
N GLU A 96 -12.17 10.32 -4.38
CA GLU A 96 -11.90 9.06 -3.66
C GLU A 96 -12.90 7.94 -4.05
N SER A 97 -14.15 8.28 -4.35
CA SER A 97 -15.18 7.33 -4.80
C SER A 97 -14.96 6.78 -6.19
N ASP A 98 -14.12 7.43 -6.99
CA ASP A 98 -13.82 7.03 -8.38
C ASP A 98 -12.55 6.17 -8.45
N LEU A 99 -11.86 5.97 -7.32
CA LEU A 99 -10.72 5.07 -7.23
C LEU A 99 -11.19 3.62 -7.10
N GLU A 100 -10.53 2.72 -7.81
CA GLU A 100 -10.81 1.29 -7.74
C GLU A 100 -9.98 0.65 -6.63
N LEU A 101 -10.64 -0.08 -5.72
CA LEU A 101 -9.96 -0.84 -4.67
C LEU A 101 -9.07 -1.91 -5.29
N ASP A 102 -7.92 -2.17 -4.66
CA ASP A 102 -7.07 -3.26 -5.12
C ASP A 102 -7.70 -4.62 -4.75
N LEU A 103 -7.18 -5.66 -5.41
CA LEU A 103 -7.51 -7.03 -5.10
C LEU A 103 -7.34 -7.32 -3.61
N PHE A 104 -8.28 -8.08 -3.04
CA PHE A 104 -8.30 -8.50 -1.64
C PHE A 104 -8.56 -7.39 -0.61
N VAL A 105 -9.06 -6.23 -1.04
CA VAL A 105 -9.50 -5.12 -0.18
C VAL A 105 -11.00 -4.87 -0.34
N ASP A 106 -11.73 -4.81 0.76
CA ASP A 106 -13.19 -4.59 0.79
C ASP A 106 -13.56 -3.37 1.67
N THR A 107 -14.80 -2.91 1.55
CA THR A 107 -15.40 -1.88 2.42
C THR A 107 -16.31 -2.56 3.45
N PHE A 108 -15.83 -2.71 4.68
CA PHE A 108 -16.63 -3.24 5.80
C PHE A 108 -17.16 -2.12 6.68
#